data_AF-A0A1X0NB40-F1
#
_entry.id   AF-A0A1X0NB40-F1
#
_cell.length_a   1.000
_cell.length_b   1.000
_cell.length_c   1.000
_cell.angle_alpha   90.00
_cell.angle_beta   90.00
_cell.angle_gamma   90.00
#
_symmetry.space_group_name_H-M   'P 1'
#
loop_
_entity.id
_entity.type
_entity.pdbx_description
1 polymer ?
#
loop_
_entity_poly.entity_id
_entity_poly.type
_entity_poly.pdbx_seq_one_letter_code
_entity_poly.pdbx_strand_id
1 'polypeptide(L)'
;MAQQMINLGEMPNGMGGDTNRSANVKCNENFTELYATKARNGKNSDITSLEALTTPLSVSQGGTGATTAANARELLEAAKAGSNQDITALNGLSTPLSIQQGGTGCKTTTDVLKTLGLLNSTVTPAFASLKAAQGVVSNINTGQGLYLGWNESGGTGEGNFICNKGHGRGGFSWRTINIDNTATGPGMYYSFEGNLSVPGSVSQASDRRLKINDVEITNGLEKILKIRPVEYDRRSMIEDEEYTFHEAGMIAQELYKVLPIVVTPGGKKKLEDPIWRVNYTGIIPYLIAAIKELKQQVDDLSESRHEPV
;
A
#
# COMPACT_ATOMS: atom_id res chain seq x y z
N MET A 1 -80.31 -8.17 15.64
CA MET A 1 -81.76 -8.29 15.93
C MET A 1 -81.99 -7.89 17.37
N ALA A 2 -83.18 -7.37 17.70
CA ALA A 2 -83.56 -7.13 19.09
C ALA A 2 -83.75 -8.46 19.82
N GLN A 3 -83.36 -8.51 21.10
CA GLN A 3 -83.57 -9.69 21.94
C GLN A 3 -85.08 -9.96 22.06
N GLN A 4 -85.51 -11.15 21.67
CA GLN A 4 -86.89 -11.60 21.84
C GLN A 4 -86.97 -12.42 23.13
N MET A 5 -87.85 -12.00 24.03
CA MET A 5 -88.07 -12.66 25.31
C MET A 5 -89.44 -13.33 25.32
N ILE A 6 -89.52 -14.50 25.95
CA ILE A 6 -90.77 -15.18 26.21
C ILE A 6 -91.58 -14.31 27.18
N ASN A 7 -92.78 -13.92 26.76
CA ASN A 7 -93.71 -13.23 27.66
C ASN A 7 -94.26 -14.22 28.69
N LEU A 8 -94.01 -13.96 29.96
CA LEU A 8 -94.40 -14.85 31.06
C LEU A 8 -95.81 -14.55 31.61
N GLY A 9 -96.41 -13.41 31.26
CA GLY A 9 -97.66 -12.94 31.87
C GLY A 9 -97.54 -12.63 33.38
N GLU A 10 -98.68 -12.42 34.04
CA GLU A 10 -98.75 -12.07 35.47
C GLU A 10 -98.32 -13.22 36.40
N MET A 11 -97.78 -12.89 37.56
CA MET A 11 -97.23 -13.86 38.52
C MET A 11 -98.36 -14.60 39.26
N PRO A 12 -98.40 -15.94 39.26
CA PRO A 12 -99.46 -16.69 39.94
C PRO A 12 -99.31 -16.67 41.48
N ASN A 13 -100.44 -16.82 42.18
CA ASN A 13 -100.63 -16.55 43.61
C ASN A 13 -99.98 -17.58 44.58
N GLY A 14 -98.93 -18.30 44.14
CA GLY A 14 -98.11 -19.17 44.98
C GLY A 14 -98.69 -20.54 45.36
N MET A 15 -99.87 -20.92 44.84
CA MET A 15 -100.50 -22.23 45.10
C MET A 15 -100.31 -23.19 43.92
N GLY A 16 -99.24 -24.00 43.97
CA GLY A 16 -98.93 -25.03 42.98
C GLY A 16 -97.62 -24.73 42.24
N GLY A 17 -96.67 -25.68 42.28
CA GLY A 17 -95.35 -25.53 41.70
C GLY A 17 -95.38 -25.09 40.23
N ASP A 18 -94.99 -23.84 39.97
CA ASP A 18 -95.00 -23.24 38.64
C ASP A 18 -93.69 -23.55 37.89
N THR A 19 -93.54 -24.83 37.57
CA THR A 19 -92.36 -25.38 36.90
C THR A 19 -92.18 -24.79 35.50
N ASN A 20 -93.27 -24.48 34.79
CA ASN A 20 -93.22 -24.00 33.41
C ASN A 20 -92.81 -22.52 33.33
N ARG A 21 -93.33 -21.63 34.19
CA ARG A 21 -92.85 -20.24 34.25
C ARG A 21 -91.40 -20.20 34.67
N SER A 22 -91.02 -20.99 35.68
CA SER A 22 -89.63 -21.08 36.14
C SER A 22 -88.68 -21.55 35.04
N ALA A 23 -89.10 -22.52 34.21
CA ALA A 23 -88.34 -22.95 33.04
C ALA A 23 -88.20 -21.83 31.99
N ASN A 24 -89.27 -21.08 31.72
CA ASN A 24 -89.24 -19.98 30.76
C ASN A 24 -88.44 -18.77 31.25
N VAL A 25 -88.40 -18.51 32.57
CA VAL A 25 -87.49 -17.51 33.18
C VAL A 25 -86.04 -17.88 32.88
N LYS A 26 -85.65 -19.12 33.16
CA LYS A 26 -84.29 -19.61 32.85
C LYS A 26 -83.98 -19.55 31.35
N CYS A 27 -84.96 -19.81 30.50
CA CYS A 27 -84.80 -19.71 29.05
C CYS A 27 -84.52 -18.26 28.62
N ASN A 28 -85.24 -17.29 29.20
CA ASN A 28 -85.00 -15.86 29.01
C ASN A 28 -83.62 -15.41 29.53
N GLU A 29 -83.20 -15.90 30.69
CA GLU A 29 -81.85 -15.65 31.23
C GLU A 29 -80.77 -16.20 30.29
N ASN A 30 -80.92 -17.44 29.82
CA ASN A 30 -80.01 -18.05 28.84
C ASN A 30 -79.93 -17.24 27.54
N PHE A 31 -81.07 -16.73 27.03
CA PHE A 31 -81.05 -15.85 25.85
C PHE A 31 -80.34 -14.53 26.12
N THR A 32 -80.48 -13.97 27.33
CA THR A 32 -79.79 -12.74 27.72
C THR A 32 -78.28 -12.92 27.75
N GLU A 33 -77.81 -14.01 28.37
CA GLU A 33 -76.39 -14.36 28.42
C GLU A 33 -75.80 -14.59 27.03
N LEU A 34 -76.52 -15.31 26.16
CA LEU A 34 -76.08 -15.58 24.79
C LEU A 34 -75.99 -14.31 23.92
N TYR A 35 -76.88 -13.34 24.14
CA TYR A 35 -76.85 -12.06 23.43
C TYR A 35 -75.74 -11.13 23.94
N ALA A 36 -75.35 -11.25 25.21
CA ALA A 36 -74.26 -10.48 25.80
C ALA A 36 -72.87 -11.01 25.41
N THR A 37 -72.74 -12.30 25.08
CA THR A 37 -71.44 -12.97 24.86
C THR A 37 -71.04 -13.13 23.39
N LYS A 38 -71.95 -12.89 22.43
CA LYS A 38 -71.66 -13.02 21.00
C LYS A 38 -71.18 -11.71 20.38
N ALA A 39 -70.09 -11.77 19.61
CA ALA A 39 -69.71 -10.69 18.71
C ALA A 39 -70.87 -10.38 17.75
N ARG A 40 -71.29 -9.12 17.70
CA ARG A 40 -72.38 -8.68 16.81
C ARG A 40 -71.86 -8.60 15.38
N ASN A 41 -72.75 -8.76 14.39
CA ASN A 41 -72.40 -8.46 13.01
C ASN A 41 -72.05 -6.96 12.89
N GLY A 42 -70.82 -6.64 12.46
CA GLY A 42 -70.36 -5.26 12.24
C GLY A 42 -69.14 -4.87 13.07
N LYS A 43 -68.99 -3.56 13.34
CA LYS A 43 -67.92 -3.04 14.20
C LYS A 43 -68.22 -3.38 15.65
N ASN A 44 -67.32 -4.11 16.29
CA ASN A 44 -67.40 -4.42 17.72
C ASN A 44 -66.26 -3.69 18.44
N SER A 45 -66.59 -2.68 19.23
CA SER A 45 -65.63 -1.93 20.04
C SER A 45 -65.33 -2.59 21.40
N ASP A 46 -66.11 -3.61 21.73
CA ASP A 46 -66.11 -4.36 22.98
C ASP A 46 -65.24 -5.63 22.93
N ILE A 47 -64.73 -6.01 21.75
CA ILE A 47 -63.81 -7.15 21.63
C ILE A 47 -62.41 -6.72 22.06
N THR A 48 -61.91 -7.31 23.15
CA THR A 48 -60.58 -7.06 23.69
C THR A 48 -59.53 -8.07 23.19
N SER A 49 -59.93 -9.30 22.84
CA SER A 49 -59.05 -10.32 22.25
C SER A 49 -59.81 -11.24 21.28
N LEU A 50 -59.10 -11.85 20.31
CA LEU A 50 -59.61 -12.89 19.42
C LEU A 50 -58.65 -14.09 19.41
N GLU A 51 -58.63 -14.86 20.50
CA GLU A 51 -57.66 -15.95 20.72
C GLU A 51 -57.74 -17.09 19.68
N ALA A 52 -58.90 -17.26 19.02
CA ALA A 52 -59.11 -18.29 18.00
C ALA A 52 -58.71 -17.88 16.58
N LEU A 53 -58.17 -16.67 16.38
CA LEU A 53 -57.77 -16.21 15.05
C LEU A 53 -56.44 -16.85 14.63
N THR A 54 -56.53 -17.96 13.89
CA THR A 54 -55.36 -18.73 13.43
C THR A 54 -54.96 -18.41 11.99
N THR A 55 -55.82 -17.70 11.23
CA THR A 55 -55.52 -17.26 9.86
C THR A 55 -55.10 -15.79 9.86
N PRO A 56 -53.96 -15.42 9.23
CA PRO A 56 -53.52 -14.03 9.15
C PRO A 56 -54.56 -13.10 8.50
N LEU A 57 -54.70 -11.88 9.02
CA LEU A 57 -55.52 -10.85 8.40
C LEU A 57 -54.85 -10.33 7.12
N SER A 58 -55.65 -10.05 6.10
CA SER A 58 -55.13 -9.35 4.90
C SER A 58 -54.63 -7.95 5.27
N VAL A 59 -53.74 -7.38 4.45
CA VAL A 59 -53.16 -6.05 4.72
C VAL A 59 -54.25 -4.98 4.92
N SER A 60 -55.31 -5.01 4.12
CA SER A 60 -56.44 -4.07 4.24
C SER A 60 -57.26 -4.22 5.52
N GLN A 61 -57.09 -5.34 6.24
CA GLN A 61 -57.79 -5.67 7.48
C GLN A 61 -56.84 -5.71 8.70
N GLY A 62 -55.53 -5.61 8.49
CA GLY A 62 -54.48 -5.85 9.50
C GLY A 62 -54.26 -4.73 10.52
N GLY A 63 -55.30 -3.95 10.85
CA GLY A 63 -55.27 -2.97 11.95
C GLY A 63 -54.44 -1.70 11.73
N THR A 64 -53.59 -1.64 10.70
CA THR A 64 -52.81 -0.44 10.35
C THR A 64 -53.64 0.65 9.69
N GLY A 65 -54.84 0.32 9.19
CA GLY A 65 -55.67 1.26 8.39
C GLY A 65 -55.16 1.48 6.96
N ALA A 66 -54.11 0.78 6.53
CA ALA A 66 -53.55 0.90 5.19
C ALA A 66 -54.30 0.03 4.17
N THR A 67 -54.64 0.59 3.01
CA THR A 67 -55.22 -0.14 1.87
C THR A 67 -54.19 -0.63 0.86
N THR A 68 -52.91 -0.27 1.05
CA THR A 68 -51.78 -0.69 0.20
C THR A 68 -50.63 -1.23 1.07
N ALA A 69 -49.81 -2.11 0.49
CA ALA A 69 -48.63 -2.63 1.18
C ALA A 69 -47.57 -1.55 1.48
N ALA A 70 -47.52 -0.47 0.69
CA ALA A 70 -46.59 0.63 0.90
C ALA A 70 -46.92 1.41 2.18
N ASN A 71 -48.17 1.85 2.31
CA ASN A 71 -48.63 2.60 3.47
C ASN A 71 -48.60 1.73 4.74
N ALA A 72 -48.82 0.41 4.62
CA ALA A 72 -48.70 -0.49 5.75
C ALA A 72 -47.26 -0.54 6.32
N ARG A 73 -46.23 -0.53 5.46
CA ARG A 73 -44.83 -0.50 5.90
C ARG A 73 -44.46 0.83 6.57
N GLU A 74 -44.99 1.93 6.04
CA GLU A 74 -44.80 3.27 6.62
C GLU A 74 -45.37 3.35 8.03
N LEU A 75 -46.62 2.89 8.23
CA LEU A 75 -47.30 2.92 9.53
C LEU A 75 -46.71 1.94 10.56
N LEU A 76 -46.02 0.89 10.09
CA LEU A 76 -45.32 -0.07 10.95
C LEU A 76 -43.88 0.35 11.29
N GLU A 77 -43.40 1.48 10.78
CA GLU A 77 -42.00 1.93 10.91
C GLU A 77 -40.98 0.84 10.51
N ALA A 78 -41.34 -0.06 9.58
CA ALA A 78 -40.61 -1.30 9.31
C ALA A 78 -39.17 -1.11 8.79
N ALA A 79 -38.80 0.12 8.45
CA ALA A 79 -37.42 0.55 8.27
C ALA A 79 -37.35 2.00 8.75
N LYS A 80 -37.08 2.20 10.03
CA LYS A 80 -36.91 3.54 10.61
C LYS A 80 -35.78 4.29 9.90
N ALA A 81 -35.85 5.62 9.85
CA ALA A 81 -34.69 6.43 9.52
C ALA A 81 -33.63 6.22 10.62
N GLY A 82 -32.63 5.36 10.36
CA GLY A 82 -31.62 4.98 11.35
C GLY A 82 -30.87 3.69 11.02
N SER A 83 -30.09 3.18 11.98
CA SER A 83 -29.36 1.93 11.85
C SER A 83 -30.28 0.72 11.94
N ASN A 84 -30.52 0.07 10.79
CA ASN A 84 -31.35 -1.14 10.69
C ASN A 84 -30.50 -2.40 10.89
N GLN A 85 -30.19 -2.73 12.15
CA GLN A 85 -29.28 -3.83 12.54
C GLN A 85 -29.83 -5.23 12.27
N ASP A 86 -31.12 -5.34 11.96
CA ASP A 86 -31.87 -6.56 11.69
C ASP A 86 -31.99 -6.87 10.19
N ILE A 87 -31.57 -5.96 9.30
CA ILE A 87 -31.54 -6.22 7.85
C ILE A 87 -30.35 -7.11 7.52
N THR A 88 -30.65 -8.37 7.22
CA THR A 88 -29.65 -9.36 6.81
C THR A 88 -29.32 -9.34 5.32
N ALA A 89 -30.23 -8.83 4.45
CA ALA A 89 -30.00 -8.68 3.00
C ALA A 89 -30.92 -7.64 2.32
N LEU A 90 -30.44 -7.00 1.24
CA LEU A 90 -31.19 -6.09 0.36
C LEU A 90 -31.13 -6.54 -1.11
N ASN A 91 -31.92 -7.57 -1.46
CA ASN A 91 -31.85 -8.27 -2.75
C ASN A 91 -32.34 -7.46 -3.99
N GLY A 92 -32.75 -6.19 -3.82
CA GLY A 92 -33.30 -5.33 -4.87
C GLY A 92 -32.42 -4.17 -5.31
N LEU A 93 -31.19 -4.09 -4.81
CA LEU A 93 -30.29 -2.97 -5.10
C LEU A 93 -29.69 -3.11 -6.51
N SER A 94 -30.34 -2.51 -7.51
CA SER A 94 -29.88 -2.51 -8.91
C SER A 94 -28.98 -1.32 -9.27
N THR A 95 -28.98 -0.28 -8.42
CA THR A 95 -28.13 0.92 -8.56
C THR A 95 -26.93 0.79 -7.62
N PRO A 96 -25.67 0.92 -8.11
CA PRO A 96 -24.49 0.82 -7.26
C PRO A 96 -24.44 1.88 -6.15
N LEU A 97 -23.89 1.50 -4.99
CA LEU A 97 -23.58 2.44 -3.91
C LEU A 97 -22.41 3.35 -4.31
N SER A 98 -22.29 4.51 -3.65
CA SER A 98 -21.18 5.45 -3.86
C SER A 98 -19.87 4.97 -3.20
N ILE A 99 -18.73 5.45 -3.70
CA ILE A 99 -17.39 5.02 -3.21
C ILE A 99 -17.17 5.36 -1.74
N GLN A 100 -17.66 6.51 -1.27
CA GLN A 100 -17.59 6.92 0.14
C GLN A 100 -18.42 6.02 1.07
N GLN A 101 -19.36 5.26 0.51
CA GLN A 101 -20.14 4.23 1.19
C GLN A 101 -19.62 2.82 0.88
N GLY A 102 -18.44 2.70 0.24
CA GLY A 102 -17.81 1.43 -0.15
C GLY A 102 -18.25 0.87 -1.50
N GLY A 103 -19.11 1.55 -2.25
CA GLY A 103 -19.58 1.11 -3.56
C GLY A 103 -18.73 1.67 -4.70
N THR A 104 -18.02 0.83 -5.44
CA THR A 104 -17.12 1.31 -6.50
C THR A 104 -17.82 1.60 -7.83
N GLY A 105 -19.14 1.42 -7.94
CA GLY A 105 -19.85 1.49 -9.23
C GLY A 105 -19.50 0.36 -10.21
N CYS A 106 -18.43 -0.38 -9.94
CA CYS A 106 -17.88 -1.47 -10.74
C CYS A 106 -18.44 -2.81 -10.27
N LYS A 107 -18.75 -3.72 -11.21
CA LYS A 107 -19.22 -5.08 -10.87
C LYS A 107 -18.08 -6.07 -10.61
N THR A 108 -16.84 -5.71 -10.95
CA THR A 108 -15.66 -6.57 -10.80
C THR A 108 -14.42 -5.78 -10.33
N THR A 109 -13.51 -6.46 -9.62
CA THR A 109 -12.22 -5.91 -9.17
C THR A 109 -11.34 -5.44 -10.34
N THR A 110 -11.44 -6.11 -11.48
CA THR A 110 -10.73 -5.75 -12.71
C THR A 110 -11.18 -4.40 -13.25
N ASP A 111 -12.47 -4.06 -13.15
CA ASP A 111 -13.00 -2.76 -13.57
C ASP A 111 -12.58 -1.65 -12.61
N VAL A 112 -12.50 -1.94 -11.30
CA VAL A 112 -11.93 -1.01 -10.32
C VAL A 112 -10.48 -0.68 -10.66
N LEU A 113 -9.67 -1.70 -10.94
CA LEU A 113 -8.26 -1.51 -11.29
C LEU A 113 -8.07 -0.81 -12.65
N LYS A 114 -8.94 -1.06 -13.63
CA LYS A 114 -8.97 -0.34 -14.92
C LYS A 114 -9.40 1.12 -14.78
N THR A 115 -10.47 1.41 -14.02
CA THR A 115 -10.94 2.78 -13.76
C THR A 115 -9.93 3.59 -12.95
N LEU A 116 -9.20 2.97 -12.02
CA LEU A 116 -8.10 3.60 -11.28
C LEU A 116 -6.80 3.74 -12.11
N GLY A 117 -6.78 3.35 -13.38
CA GLY A 117 -5.62 3.48 -14.26
C GLY A 117 -4.46 2.54 -13.95
N LEU A 118 -4.66 1.51 -13.11
CA LEU A 118 -3.66 0.51 -12.69
C LEU A 118 -3.58 -0.68 -13.67
N LEU A 119 -4.36 -0.63 -14.77
CA LEU A 119 -4.54 -1.71 -15.76
C LEU A 119 -4.91 -1.12 -17.16
N ASN A 120 -4.08 -1.36 -18.19
CA ASN A 120 -4.44 -1.29 -19.62
C ASN A 120 -4.02 -2.62 -20.27
N SER A 121 -4.85 -3.20 -21.13
CA SER A 121 -4.79 -4.57 -21.70
C SER A 121 -3.51 -4.95 -22.47
N THR A 122 -2.48 -4.12 -22.46
CA THR A 122 -1.18 -4.36 -23.11
C THR A 122 0.01 -4.04 -22.19
N VAL A 123 -0.16 -3.18 -21.17
CA VAL A 123 0.85 -2.93 -20.12
C VAL A 123 0.16 -2.51 -18.82
N THR A 124 0.50 -3.20 -17.73
CA THR A 124 0.02 -2.94 -16.36
C THR A 124 1.13 -2.29 -15.51
N PRO A 125 1.24 -0.95 -15.46
CA PRO A 125 2.02 -0.32 -14.40
C PRO A 125 1.25 -0.47 -13.08
N ALA A 126 1.57 -1.51 -12.32
CA ALA A 126 1.00 -1.78 -11.00
C ALA A 126 1.90 -1.21 -9.91
N PHE A 127 1.57 -0.01 -9.41
CA PHE A 127 2.06 0.43 -8.10
C PHE A 127 1.05 -0.03 -7.06
N ALA A 128 1.35 -1.16 -6.39
CA ALA A 128 0.45 -1.77 -5.40
C ALA A 128 0.02 -0.78 -4.31
N SER A 129 0.92 0.13 -3.91
CA SER A 129 0.67 1.35 -3.16
C SER A 129 1.95 2.18 -3.07
N LEU A 130 1.80 3.51 -3.04
CA LEU A 130 2.77 4.45 -2.47
C LEU A 130 2.15 4.95 -1.16
N LYS A 131 2.68 4.51 -0.03
CA LYS A 131 2.32 5.00 1.30
C LYS A 131 3.55 5.74 1.83
N ALA A 132 3.59 7.06 2.00
CA ALA A 132 2.72 7.98 2.75
C ALA A 132 2.73 7.70 4.27
N ALA A 133 3.93 7.84 4.84
CA ALA A 133 4.27 7.98 6.25
C ALA A 133 3.75 6.92 7.24
N GLN A 134 4.67 6.08 7.73
CA GLN A 134 4.73 5.77 9.15
C GLN A 134 6.18 5.56 9.58
N GLY A 135 6.77 6.60 10.18
CA GLY A 135 8.05 6.55 10.91
C GLY A 135 9.30 6.19 10.10
N VAL A 136 10.46 6.35 10.71
CA VAL A 136 11.72 5.79 10.21
C VAL A 136 11.60 4.27 10.25
N VAL A 137 11.66 3.61 9.09
CA VAL A 137 11.71 2.14 8.99
C VAL A 137 13.10 1.76 8.50
N SER A 138 13.92 1.20 9.39
CA SER A 138 15.16 0.53 8.99
C SER A 138 14.81 -0.80 8.33
N ASN A 139 15.17 -0.98 7.06
CA ASN A 139 14.95 -2.26 6.36
C ASN A 139 16.19 -3.17 6.48
N ILE A 140 17.19 -2.74 7.25
CA ILE A 140 18.29 -3.57 7.72
C ILE A 140 17.74 -4.74 8.54
N ASN A 141 18.20 -5.96 8.26
CA ASN A 141 17.83 -7.21 8.94
C ASN A 141 16.37 -7.70 8.78
N THR A 142 15.59 -7.15 7.84
CA THR A 142 14.21 -7.62 7.57
C THR A 142 14.14 -8.90 6.71
N GLY A 143 15.29 -9.51 6.40
CA GLY A 143 15.40 -10.67 5.51
C GLY A 143 15.55 -10.30 4.02
N GLN A 144 15.78 -11.29 3.16
CA GLN A 144 16.02 -11.10 1.71
C GLN A 144 14.85 -10.37 1.01
N GLY A 145 15.13 -9.45 0.08
CA GLY A 145 14.08 -8.71 -0.65
C GLY A 145 14.51 -7.36 -1.20
N LEU A 146 13.63 -6.74 -1.99
CA LEU A 146 13.73 -5.36 -2.46
C LEU A 146 12.82 -4.47 -1.62
N TYR A 147 13.37 -3.43 -1.03
CA TYR A 147 12.67 -2.47 -0.18
C TYR A 147 12.84 -1.05 -0.72
N LEU A 148 11.80 -0.24 -0.52
CA LEU A 148 11.83 1.20 -0.72
C LEU A 148 11.66 1.85 0.65
N GLY A 149 12.65 2.63 1.05
CA GLY A 149 12.71 3.25 2.37
C GLY A 149 12.77 4.76 2.32
N TRP A 150 12.56 5.38 3.47
CA TRP A 150 12.79 6.79 3.70
C TRP A 150 13.61 6.93 4.98
N ASN A 151 14.73 7.64 4.87
CA ASN A 151 15.47 8.14 6.01
C ASN A 151 16.11 7.06 6.89
N GLU A 152 16.64 5.99 6.28
CA GLU A 152 17.29 4.87 7.00
C GLU A 152 18.50 5.34 7.83
N SER A 153 19.19 6.39 7.40
CA SER A 153 20.28 7.04 8.15
C SER A 153 19.82 8.03 9.24
N GLY A 154 18.54 8.02 9.63
CA GLY A 154 18.09 8.64 10.88
C GLY A 154 17.89 10.18 10.88
N GLY A 155 17.47 10.79 9.77
CA GLY A 155 17.15 12.24 9.74
C GLY A 155 17.61 12.99 8.48
N THR A 156 18.38 12.35 7.62
CA THR A 156 19.03 12.92 6.43
C THR A 156 18.10 13.22 5.26
N GLY A 157 16.86 12.72 5.27
CA GLY A 157 15.88 12.99 4.21
C GLY A 157 16.16 12.25 2.90
N GLU A 158 16.72 11.04 2.99
CA GLU A 158 17.06 10.19 1.85
C GLU A 158 15.94 9.23 1.45
N GLY A 159 15.78 9.00 0.15
CA GLY A 159 15.04 7.86 -0.37
C GLY A 159 15.98 6.67 -0.54
N ASN A 160 15.58 5.51 -0.03
CA ASN A 160 16.41 4.31 -0.06
C ASN A 160 15.85 3.29 -1.06
N PHE A 161 16.71 2.74 -1.93
CA PHE A 161 16.44 1.53 -2.71
C PHE A 161 17.35 0.43 -2.17
N ILE A 162 16.77 -0.53 -1.47
CA ILE A 162 17.53 -1.48 -0.66
C ILE A 162 17.29 -2.88 -1.19
N CYS A 163 18.37 -3.62 -1.47
CA CYS A 163 18.30 -5.04 -1.83
C CYS A 163 19.03 -5.88 -0.79
N ASN A 164 18.27 -6.55 0.09
CA ASN A 164 18.82 -7.52 1.01
C ASN A 164 19.12 -8.81 0.23
N LYS A 165 20.39 -9.25 0.25
CA LYS A 165 20.88 -10.43 -0.50
C LYS A 165 20.13 -11.70 -0.10
N GLY A 166 19.77 -12.50 -1.10
CA GLY A 166 19.31 -13.89 -0.93
C GLY A 166 20.44 -14.90 -1.10
N HIS A 167 20.13 -16.18 -1.34
CA HIS A 167 21.16 -17.23 -1.50
C HIS A 167 22.01 -17.12 -2.79
N GLY A 168 21.61 -16.26 -3.73
CA GLY A 168 22.36 -15.99 -4.97
C GLY A 168 23.36 -14.84 -4.84
N ARG A 169 23.72 -14.23 -5.97
CA ARG A 169 24.69 -13.11 -6.00
C ARG A 169 24.19 -11.84 -5.27
N GLY A 170 22.88 -11.61 -5.24
CA GLY A 170 22.28 -10.41 -4.67
C GLY A 170 22.52 -9.13 -5.49
N GLY A 171 22.00 -8.01 -4.98
CA GLY A 171 22.16 -6.68 -5.56
C GLY A 171 21.20 -6.36 -6.71
N PHE A 172 21.59 -5.45 -7.59
CA PHE A 172 20.75 -4.90 -8.66
C PHE A 172 21.26 -5.28 -10.05
N SER A 173 20.34 -5.40 -11.00
CA SER A 173 20.64 -5.68 -12.40
C SER A 173 19.82 -4.81 -13.33
N TRP A 174 20.46 -4.30 -14.37
CA TRP A 174 19.83 -3.48 -15.39
C TRP A 174 20.22 -4.00 -16.76
N ARG A 175 19.25 -4.16 -17.65
CA ARG A 175 19.46 -4.63 -19.02
C ARG A 175 18.48 -3.93 -19.95
N THR A 176 18.88 -3.77 -21.19
CA THR A 176 18.02 -3.26 -22.26
C THR A 176 17.50 -4.42 -23.09
N ILE A 177 16.41 -4.18 -23.81
CA ILE A 177 15.84 -5.11 -24.80
C ILE A 177 15.82 -4.36 -26.13
N ASN A 178 16.08 -5.06 -27.24
CA ASN A 178 15.99 -4.46 -28.57
C ASN A 178 14.55 -4.03 -28.89
N ILE A 179 14.39 -3.18 -29.91
CA ILE A 179 13.10 -2.59 -30.27
C ILE A 179 12.00 -3.61 -30.58
N ASP A 180 12.38 -4.75 -31.16
CA ASP A 180 11.44 -5.82 -31.53
C ASP A 180 11.11 -6.76 -30.35
N ASN A 181 11.66 -6.52 -29.16
CA ASN A 181 11.54 -7.37 -27.98
C ASN A 181 11.99 -8.83 -28.20
N THR A 182 12.95 -9.07 -29.10
CA THR A 182 13.45 -10.42 -29.46
C THR A 182 14.81 -10.77 -28.84
N ALA A 183 15.56 -9.79 -28.35
CA ALA A 183 16.89 -10.00 -27.78
C ALA A 183 17.18 -9.04 -26.60
N THR A 184 17.85 -9.55 -25.56
CA THR A 184 18.34 -8.75 -24.44
C THR A 184 19.75 -8.24 -24.73
N GLY A 185 20.00 -6.98 -24.44
CA GLY A 185 21.35 -6.42 -24.35
C GLY A 185 22.11 -6.96 -23.12
N PRO A 186 23.41 -6.67 -23.02
CA PRO A 186 24.23 -7.10 -21.90
C PRO A 186 23.76 -6.43 -20.60
N GLY A 187 23.80 -7.18 -19.50
CA GLY A 187 23.38 -6.68 -18.18
C GLY A 187 24.48 -5.88 -17.48
N MET A 188 24.12 -4.72 -16.93
CA MET A 188 24.89 -4.02 -15.90
C MET A 188 24.45 -4.52 -14.53
N TYR A 189 25.39 -4.64 -13.60
CA TYR A 189 25.12 -5.23 -12.30
C TYR A 189 25.81 -4.52 -11.15
N TYR A 190 25.13 -4.37 -10.02
CA TYR A 190 25.73 -3.98 -8.74
C TYR A 190 25.55 -5.15 -7.76
N SER A 191 26.63 -5.81 -7.32
CA SER A 191 26.55 -6.98 -6.44
C SER A 191 26.41 -6.61 -4.96
N PHE A 192 26.06 -7.57 -4.12
CA PHE A 192 26.00 -7.38 -2.67
C PHE A 192 27.36 -6.99 -2.06
N GLU A 193 28.43 -7.53 -2.64
CA GLU A 193 29.81 -7.24 -2.26
C GLU A 193 30.25 -5.82 -2.68
N GLY A 194 29.36 -5.04 -3.33
CA GLY A 194 29.60 -3.66 -3.74
C GLY A 194 30.23 -3.51 -5.12
N ASN A 195 30.30 -4.58 -5.92
CA ASN A 195 30.95 -4.54 -7.22
C ASN A 195 29.98 -4.07 -8.31
N LEU A 196 30.29 -2.92 -8.92
CA LEU A 196 29.61 -2.46 -10.13
C LEU A 196 30.29 -3.04 -11.38
N SER A 197 29.60 -3.95 -12.07
CA SER A 197 30.02 -4.51 -13.36
C SER A 197 29.27 -3.83 -14.49
N VAL A 198 30.02 -3.12 -15.34
CA VAL A 198 29.51 -2.47 -16.55
C VAL A 198 30.10 -3.20 -17.76
N PRO A 199 29.28 -3.83 -18.61
CA PRO A 199 29.79 -4.63 -19.74
C PRO A 199 30.38 -3.78 -20.87
N GLY A 200 30.03 -2.48 -20.91
CA GLY A 200 30.54 -1.52 -21.88
C GLY A 200 31.36 -0.41 -21.21
N SER A 201 31.54 0.69 -21.93
CA SER A 201 32.27 1.86 -21.43
C SER A 201 31.44 2.72 -20.47
N VAL A 202 32.08 3.27 -19.44
CA VAL A 202 31.55 4.39 -18.65
C VAL A 202 32.01 5.69 -19.31
N SER A 203 31.07 6.46 -19.85
CA SER A 203 31.38 7.74 -20.51
C SER A 203 31.51 8.86 -19.47
N GLN A 204 32.62 9.60 -19.52
CA GLN A 204 32.89 10.75 -18.65
C GLN A 204 33.01 12.03 -19.49
N ALA A 205 32.19 13.04 -19.20
CA ALA A 205 32.16 14.27 -19.98
C ALA A 205 33.42 15.14 -19.73
N SER A 206 34.03 15.65 -20.81
CA SER A 206 35.27 16.45 -20.77
C SER A 206 35.23 17.63 -21.73
N ASP A 207 34.05 18.20 -21.97
CA ASP A 207 33.83 19.31 -22.90
C ASP A 207 34.41 20.64 -22.37
N ARG A 208 35.02 21.47 -23.25
CA ARG A 208 35.57 22.79 -22.89
C ARG A 208 34.50 23.73 -22.31
N ARG A 209 33.25 23.62 -22.75
CA ARG A 209 32.14 24.46 -22.27
C ARG A 209 31.79 24.23 -20.80
N LEU A 210 32.17 23.07 -20.25
CA LEU A 210 31.98 22.73 -18.84
C LEU A 210 33.18 23.15 -17.97
N LYS A 211 34.16 23.87 -18.52
CA LYS A 211 35.45 24.14 -17.86
C LYS A 211 35.82 25.62 -17.97
N ILE A 212 36.33 26.17 -16.87
CA ILE A 212 36.92 27.50 -16.75
C ILE A 212 38.20 27.41 -15.91
N ASN A 213 39.09 28.40 -16.03
CA ASN A 213 40.34 28.48 -15.26
C ASN A 213 41.23 27.23 -15.38
N ASP A 214 41.36 26.67 -16.59
CA ASP A 214 42.28 25.57 -16.82
C ASP A 214 43.73 26.04 -16.72
N VAL A 215 44.49 25.40 -15.83
CA VAL A 215 45.92 25.64 -15.62
C VAL A 215 46.67 24.39 -16.09
N GLU A 216 47.74 24.60 -16.85
CA GLU A 216 48.59 23.49 -17.29
C GLU A 216 49.21 22.76 -16.09
N ILE A 217 49.23 21.43 -16.14
CA ILE A 217 49.86 20.62 -15.10
C ILE A 217 51.36 20.62 -15.35
N THR A 218 52.09 21.29 -14.45
CA THR A 218 53.55 21.27 -14.38
C THR A 218 54.03 20.54 -13.12
N ASN A 219 55.32 20.16 -13.13
CA ASN A 219 55.98 19.33 -12.14
C ASN A 219 55.28 17.96 -11.98
N GLY A 220 54.80 17.41 -13.10
CA GLY A 220 54.17 16.10 -13.16
C GLY A 220 55.15 15.01 -12.72
N LEU A 221 56.39 15.04 -13.22
CA LEU A 221 57.41 14.04 -12.92
C LEU A 221 57.76 14.03 -11.44
N GLU A 222 58.00 15.21 -10.85
CA GLU A 222 58.31 15.34 -9.43
C GLU A 222 57.18 14.79 -8.54
N LYS A 223 55.91 15.06 -8.90
CA LYS A 223 54.75 14.56 -8.16
C LYS A 223 54.62 13.05 -8.29
N ILE A 224 54.71 12.50 -9.49
CA ILE A 224 54.58 11.06 -9.73
C ILE A 224 55.70 10.28 -9.03
N LEU A 225 56.94 10.79 -9.01
CA LEU A 225 58.06 10.14 -8.30
C LEU A 225 57.88 10.07 -6.78
N LYS A 226 57.04 10.93 -6.19
CA LYS A 226 56.69 10.88 -4.75
C LYS A 226 55.55 9.91 -4.44
N ILE A 227 54.87 9.37 -5.46
CA ILE A 227 53.79 8.40 -5.27
C ILE A 227 54.40 7.01 -5.09
N ARG A 228 53.88 6.27 -4.10
CA ARG A 228 54.27 4.89 -3.83
C ARG A 228 53.17 3.93 -4.28
N PRO A 229 53.31 3.24 -5.42
CA PRO A 229 52.47 2.11 -5.77
C PRO A 229 52.68 0.98 -4.78
N VAL A 230 51.61 0.28 -4.42
CA VAL A 230 51.63 -0.82 -3.45
C VAL A 230 50.70 -1.94 -3.91
N GLU A 231 51.08 -3.17 -3.60
CA GLU A 231 50.15 -4.29 -3.51
C GLU A 231 49.73 -4.44 -2.06
N TYR A 232 48.47 -4.76 -1.85
CA TYR A 232 47.91 -4.95 -0.52
C TYR A 232 46.80 -5.98 -0.55
N ASP A 233 46.63 -6.66 0.57
CA ASP A 233 45.39 -7.36 0.84
C ASP A 233 44.39 -6.35 1.42
N ARG A 234 43.14 -6.38 0.96
CA ARG A 234 42.05 -5.59 1.54
C ARG A 234 40.91 -6.48 1.98
N ARG A 235 40.20 -5.97 2.97
CA ARG A 235 38.90 -6.44 3.43
C ARG A 235 37.74 -5.74 2.70
N SER A 236 36.52 -6.24 2.83
CA SER A 236 35.34 -5.64 2.18
C SER A 236 34.85 -4.42 2.97
N MET A 237 34.71 -4.59 4.28
CA MET A 237 34.22 -3.59 5.22
C MET A 237 35.26 -3.28 6.30
N ILE A 238 35.11 -2.16 7.01
CA ILE A 238 36.07 -1.75 8.06
C ILE A 238 35.95 -2.63 9.33
N GLU A 239 34.86 -3.38 9.47
CA GLU A 239 34.61 -4.30 10.57
C GLU A 239 35.13 -5.71 10.30
N ASP A 240 35.38 -6.07 9.03
CA ASP A 240 35.83 -7.40 8.65
C ASP A 240 37.23 -7.70 9.25
N GLU A 241 37.40 -8.93 9.73
CA GLU A 241 38.70 -9.43 10.22
C GLU A 241 39.55 -10.03 9.08
N GLU A 242 38.89 -10.53 8.03
CA GLU A 242 39.56 -11.22 6.91
C GLU A 242 39.91 -10.27 5.76
N TYR A 243 41.10 -10.46 5.20
CA TYR A 243 41.60 -9.73 4.04
C TYR A 243 41.52 -10.62 2.80
N THR A 244 40.40 -10.53 2.09
CA THR A 244 40.01 -11.50 1.05
C THR A 244 40.41 -11.11 -0.36
N PHE A 245 40.80 -9.86 -0.61
CA PHE A 245 41.16 -9.38 -1.95
C PHE A 245 42.61 -8.94 -1.99
N HIS A 246 43.39 -9.48 -2.93
CA HIS A 246 44.74 -9.04 -3.22
C HIS A 246 44.73 -8.12 -4.44
N GLU A 247 45.12 -6.85 -4.26
CA GLU A 247 45.00 -5.82 -5.28
C GLU A 247 46.24 -4.90 -5.31
N ALA A 248 46.52 -4.32 -6.47
CA ALA A 248 47.52 -3.27 -6.63
C ALA A 248 46.85 -1.89 -6.69
N GLY A 249 47.44 -0.90 -6.03
CA GLY A 249 46.90 0.45 -5.97
C GLY A 249 47.81 1.43 -5.24
N MET A 250 47.19 2.39 -4.57
CA MET A 250 47.89 3.40 -3.75
C MET A 250 47.16 3.62 -2.44
N ILE A 251 47.90 4.03 -1.41
CA ILE A 251 47.32 4.44 -0.13
C ILE A 251 46.80 5.88 -0.25
N ALA A 252 45.48 6.06 -0.12
CA ALA A 252 44.81 7.34 -0.34
C ALA A 252 45.38 8.49 0.52
N GLN A 253 45.76 8.21 1.77
CA GLN A 253 46.31 9.19 2.71
C GLN A 253 47.73 9.63 2.33
N GLU A 254 48.53 8.72 1.76
CA GLU A 254 49.85 9.06 1.22
C GLU A 254 49.69 9.90 -0.05
N LEU A 255 48.80 9.45 -0.94
CA LEU A 255 48.51 10.15 -2.20
C LEU A 255 47.97 11.57 -1.97
N TYR A 256 47.12 11.78 -0.97
CA TYR A 256 46.57 13.10 -0.66
C TYR A 256 47.64 14.16 -0.32
N LYS A 257 48.76 13.75 0.27
CA LYS A 257 49.88 14.66 0.58
C LYS A 257 50.58 15.16 -0.69
N VAL A 258 50.43 14.45 -1.81
CA VAL A 258 51.11 14.72 -3.09
C VAL A 258 50.13 15.26 -4.14
N LEU A 259 48.99 14.59 -4.33
CA LEU A 259 47.92 14.89 -5.28
C LEU A 259 46.55 14.96 -4.57
N PRO A 260 46.25 16.04 -3.82
CA PRO A 260 44.99 16.13 -3.07
C PRO A 260 43.75 16.14 -3.97
N ILE A 261 43.85 16.68 -5.20
CA ILE A 261 42.68 16.81 -6.11
C ILE A 261 42.12 15.47 -6.58
N VAL A 262 42.93 14.41 -6.60
CA VAL A 262 42.48 13.07 -7.00
C VAL A 262 42.01 12.23 -5.82
N VAL A 263 42.02 12.77 -4.60
CA VAL A 263 41.63 12.04 -3.39
C VAL A 263 40.47 12.74 -2.71
N THR A 264 39.40 12.00 -2.48
CA THR A 264 38.31 12.45 -1.60
C THR A 264 38.58 11.96 -0.19
N PRO A 265 38.89 12.83 0.78
CA PRO A 265 39.14 12.41 2.15
C PRO A 265 37.88 11.84 2.80
N GLY A 266 38.09 10.89 3.70
CA GLY A 266 37.05 10.26 4.51
C GLY A 266 36.99 10.79 5.95
N GLY A 267 35.95 10.40 6.69
CA GLY A 267 35.75 10.72 8.10
C GLY A 267 36.64 9.90 9.06
N LYS A 268 36.47 10.08 10.37
CA LYS A 268 37.51 9.76 11.37
C LYS A 268 37.47 8.40 12.05
N LYS A 269 36.39 7.59 12.01
CA LYS A 269 36.37 6.14 12.38
C LYS A 269 34.98 5.50 12.58
N LYS A 270 33.86 6.20 12.41
CA LYS A 270 32.52 5.58 12.60
C LYS A 270 32.04 4.90 11.31
N LEU A 271 31.12 3.94 11.41
CA LEU A 271 30.45 3.30 10.25
C LEU A 271 29.80 4.35 9.31
N GLU A 272 29.37 5.47 9.89
CA GLU A 272 28.77 6.62 9.22
C GLU A 272 29.80 7.52 8.51
N ASP A 273 31.08 7.38 8.85
CA ASP A 273 32.15 8.19 8.26
C ASP A 273 32.52 7.63 6.88
N PRO A 274 32.54 8.46 5.82
CA PRO A 274 32.93 7.99 4.49
C PRO A 274 34.39 7.51 4.51
N ILE A 275 34.68 6.41 3.80
CA ILE A 275 36.07 5.94 3.57
C ILE A 275 36.78 6.87 2.59
N TRP A 276 38.11 6.99 2.70
CA TRP A 276 38.94 7.73 1.75
C TRP A 276 38.90 7.07 0.37
N ARG A 277 38.72 7.87 -0.69
CA ARG A 277 38.56 7.36 -2.07
C ARG A 277 39.55 8.03 -3.01
N VAL A 278 40.01 7.29 -4.01
CA VAL A 278 40.95 7.78 -5.04
C VAL A 278 40.26 7.77 -6.40
N ASN A 279 40.32 8.89 -7.11
CA ASN A 279 40.05 8.97 -8.54
C ASN A 279 41.31 8.56 -9.31
N TYR A 280 41.49 7.25 -9.52
CA TYR A 280 42.62 6.71 -10.27
C TYR A 280 42.74 7.29 -11.67
N THR A 281 41.61 7.55 -12.36
CA THR A 281 41.64 8.15 -13.70
C THR A 281 42.15 9.60 -13.71
N GLY A 282 41.99 10.32 -12.60
CA GLY A 282 42.50 11.68 -12.42
C GLY A 282 44.02 11.78 -12.34
N ILE A 283 44.73 10.66 -12.19
CA ILE A 283 46.19 10.60 -12.16
C ILE A 283 46.79 10.60 -13.57
N ILE A 284 46.01 10.14 -14.56
CA ILE A 284 46.47 10.02 -15.96
C ILE A 284 47.01 11.35 -16.51
N PRO A 285 46.36 12.52 -16.32
CA PRO A 285 46.92 13.81 -16.74
C PRO A 285 48.31 14.12 -16.13
N TYR A 286 48.55 13.73 -14.88
CA TYR A 286 49.85 13.92 -14.23
C TYR A 286 50.91 12.97 -14.79
N LEU A 287 50.54 11.73 -15.12
CA LEU A 287 51.42 10.79 -15.83
C LEU A 287 51.80 11.32 -17.20
N ILE A 288 50.85 11.90 -17.95
CA ILE A 288 51.12 12.53 -19.25
C ILE A 288 52.11 13.69 -19.09
N ALA A 289 51.89 14.58 -18.11
CA ALA A 289 52.81 15.68 -17.82
C ALA A 289 54.21 15.16 -17.43
N ALA A 290 54.28 14.14 -16.58
CA ALA A 290 55.54 13.51 -16.17
C ALA A 290 56.33 12.93 -17.36
N ILE A 291 55.65 12.25 -18.29
CA ILE A 291 56.28 11.68 -19.48
C ILE A 291 56.82 12.79 -20.39
N LYS A 292 56.06 13.89 -20.57
CA LYS A 292 56.51 15.04 -21.35
C LYS A 292 57.75 15.70 -20.73
N GLU A 293 57.73 15.94 -19.42
CA GLU A 293 58.86 16.49 -18.67
C GLU A 293 60.10 15.58 -18.73
N LEU A 294 59.91 14.26 -18.55
CA LEU A 294 60.98 13.28 -18.66
C LEU A 294 61.59 13.26 -20.06
N LYS A 295 60.76 13.31 -21.11
CA LYS A 295 61.23 13.38 -22.50
C LYS A 295 62.07 14.62 -22.73
N GLN A 296 61.62 15.78 -22.25
CA GLN A 296 62.41 17.01 -22.34
C GLN A 296 63.79 16.87 -21.68
N GLN A 297 63.85 16.33 -20.46
CA GLN A 297 65.14 16.11 -19.78
C GLN A 297 66.06 15.15 -20.55
N VAL A 298 65.51 14.11 -21.17
CA VAL A 298 66.28 13.19 -22.02
C VAL A 298 66.83 13.89 -23.25
N ASP A 299 66.05 14.77 -23.88
CA ASP A 299 66.48 15.54 -25.04
C ASP A 299 67.60 16.52 -24.66
N ASP A 300 67.43 17.28 -23.57
CA ASP A 300 68.45 18.20 -23.05
C ASP A 300 69.77 17.46 -22.70
N LEU A 301 69.67 16.27 -22.09
CA LEU A 301 70.82 15.40 -21.80
C LEU A 301 71.49 14.87 -23.08
N SER A 302 70.72 14.61 -24.13
CA SER A 302 71.25 14.15 -25.40
C SER A 302 71.99 15.27 -26.12
N GLU A 303 71.44 16.48 -26.14
CA GLU A 303 72.06 17.65 -26.79
C GLU A 303 73.35 18.06 -26.09
N SER A 304 73.36 18.10 -24.76
CA SER A 304 74.58 18.41 -23.98
C SER A 304 75.71 17.39 -24.16
N ARG A 305 75.41 16.16 -24.60
CA ARG A 305 76.42 15.15 -24.96
C ARG A 305 76.93 15.26 -26.40
N HIS A 306 76.27 16.03 -27.27
CA HIS A 306 76.66 16.24 -28.66
C HIS A 306 77.39 17.57 -28.90
N GLU A 307 77.58 18.41 -27.88
CA GLU A 307 78.52 19.53 -27.96
C GLU A 307 79.96 18.98 -28.09
N PRO A 308 80.70 19.29 -29.17
CA PRO A 308 82.08 18.85 -29.32
C PRO A 308 82.98 19.59 -28.31
N VAL A 309 83.82 18.81 -27.61
CA VAL A 309 84.93 19.30 -26.79
C VAL A 309 85.95 20.03 -27.67
#